data_AF-L7U2J7-F1
#
_entry.id   AF-L7U2J7-F1
#
_cell.length_a   1.000
_cell.length_b   1.000
_cell.length_c   1.000
_cell.angle_alpha   90.00
_cell.angle_beta   90.00
_cell.angle_gamma   90.00
#
_symmetry.space_group_name_H-M   'P 1'
#
loop_
_entity.id
_entity.type
_entity.pdbx_description
1 polymer ?
#
loop_
_entity_poly.entity_id
_entity_poly.type
_entity_poly.pdbx_seq_one_letter_code
_entity_poly.pdbx_strand_id
1 'polypeptide(L)'
;MRREARLQVLGLLLSLALPTVAAGAALEPTTSPSDHYGESFTFIGDLEDGTFVLVQLSVTNIGPGTGTGICRATVLRPGQRPWTPQKKVGSKEWGYETATSTLRVGTCSARSAGGVTRVEAVLEGGRVELEYAAQVAPQSPEGSEVEVGTARYRHEVTLAFSPLKATVQPPKSASVAQAGGGYADHTRSTIAPAKLARRWVRFRALRGEDRLVLLAREGQDGEFGPVYSWAEGNTPHLMESFTLSRQGAKEKSAWTVDVFGGDGAKAMVLRSTSLLQRSAPVEGLGVLGGLVKPVVGSPVTYLHRAVLEREGKTPVAGLMEVTLEGEP
;
A
#
# COMPACT_ATOMS: atom_id res chain seq x y z
N MET A 1 43.83 47.54 46.98
CA MET A 1 44.19 47.35 45.57
C MET A 1 43.51 46.09 45.06
N ARG A 2 42.77 46.24 43.96
CA ARG A 2 41.87 45.23 43.36
C ARG A 2 42.63 44.01 42.85
N ARG A 3 42.10 42.80 43.08
CA ARG A 3 42.29 41.64 42.20
C ARG A 3 40.95 40.96 42.00
N GLU A 4 40.42 41.12 40.79
CA GLU A 4 39.29 40.40 40.24
C GLU A 4 39.72 38.97 39.91
N ALA A 5 38.92 37.98 40.30
CA ALA A 5 38.98 36.63 39.76
C ALA A 5 37.67 36.35 39.03
N ARG A 6 37.71 36.44 37.69
CA ARG A 6 36.62 36.03 36.81
C ARG A 6 36.65 34.50 36.67
N LEU A 7 35.64 33.82 37.21
CA LEU A 7 35.31 32.46 36.78
C LEU A 7 34.61 32.53 35.41
N GLN A 8 35.25 31.98 34.38
CA GLN A 8 34.60 31.65 33.11
C GLN A 8 34.07 30.22 33.21
N VAL A 9 32.74 30.08 33.25
CA VAL A 9 32.06 28.80 33.07
C VAL A 9 31.89 28.59 31.56
N LEU A 10 32.68 27.66 31.00
CA LEU A 10 32.57 27.23 29.62
C LEU A 10 31.41 26.21 29.53
N GLY A 11 30.26 26.64 29.00
CA GLY A 11 29.14 25.76 28.70
C GLY A 11 29.42 24.93 27.45
N LEU A 12 29.66 23.63 27.62
CA LEU A 12 29.79 22.67 26.52
C LEU A 12 28.38 22.22 26.10
N LEU A 13 27.85 22.80 25.02
CA LEU A 13 26.66 22.30 24.34
C LEU A 13 27.03 21.01 23.59
N LEU A 14 26.73 19.85 24.19
CA LEU A 14 26.67 18.59 23.45
C LEU A 14 25.47 18.63 22.50
N SER A 15 25.71 19.04 21.25
CA SER A 15 24.80 18.80 20.14
C SER A 15 24.76 17.30 19.87
N LEU A 16 23.71 16.64 20.37
CA LEU A 16 23.31 15.28 19.98
C LEU A 16 23.03 15.26 18.48
N ALA A 17 24.04 14.92 17.68
CA ALA A 17 23.85 14.54 16.30
C ALA A 17 23.08 13.22 16.29
N LEU A 18 21.75 13.28 16.13
CA LEU A 18 20.96 12.12 15.77
C LEU A 18 21.52 11.56 14.45
N PRO A 19 21.72 10.24 14.32
CA PRO A 19 22.13 9.65 13.07
C PRO A 19 21.03 9.93 12.04
N THR A 20 21.30 10.83 11.10
CA THR A 20 20.53 10.92 9.87
C THR A 20 20.74 9.60 9.14
N VAL A 21 19.79 8.67 9.27
CA VAL A 21 19.67 7.54 8.35
C VAL A 21 19.65 8.18 6.97
N ALA A 22 20.70 7.94 6.18
CA ALA A 22 20.73 8.40 4.81
C ALA A 22 19.39 8.01 4.17
N ALA A 23 18.72 8.96 3.53
CA ALA A 23 17.51 8.71 2.74
C ALA A 23 17.92 7.83 1.54
N GLY A 24 18.24 6.58 1.82
CA GLY A 24 18.80 5.61 0.91
C GLY A 24 17.66 4.96 0.16
N ALA A 25 17.66 5.15 -1.16
CA ALA A 25 17.09 4.24 -2.13
C ALA A 25 15.71 3.62 -1.79
N ALA A 26 14.77 4.41 -1.26
CA ALA A 26 13.46 3.93 -0.81
C ALA A 26 12.55 3.37 -1.94
N LEU A 27 12.99 3.46 -3.21
CA LEU A 27 12.36 2.87 -4.38
C LEU A 27 13.26 1.81 -5.06
N GLU A 28 14.42 1.48 -4.48
CA GLU A 28 15.32 0.47 -5.02
C GLU A 28 14.86 -0.93 -4.64
N PRO A 29 14.59 -1.81 -5.63
CA PRO A 29 14.19 -3.17 -5.33
C PRO A 29 15.30 -3.95 -4.62
N THR A 30 14.96 -4.67 -3.55
CA THR A 30 15.89 -5.59 -2.90
C THR A 30 15.75 -7.00 -3.46
N THR A 31 16.46 -7.29 -4.55
CA THR A 31 16.38 -8.59 -5.21
C THR A 31 16.72 -9.75 -4.26
N SER A 32 15.99 -10.86 -4.39
CA SER A 32 16.27 -12.11 -3.68
C SER A 32 16.30 -13.29 -4.67
N PRO A 33 17.14 -14.32 -4.42
CA PRO A 33 17.15 -15.53 -5.24
C PRO A 33 15.98 -16.48 -4.95
N SER A 34 15.14 -16.22 -3.95
CA SER A 34 13.99 -17.09 -3.62
C SER A 34 12.98 -17.15 -4.76
N ASP A 35 12.49 -18.35 -5.10
CA ASP A 35 11.42 -18.55 -6.09
C ASP A 35 10.07 -17.95 -5.66
N HIS A 36 9.91 -17.67 -4.36
CA HIS A 36 8.73 -17.03 -3.79
C HIS A 36 8.91 -15.52 -3.62
N TYR A 37 10.03 -14.97 -4.08
CA TYR A 37 10.30 -13.55 -3.98
C TYR A 37 9.27 -12.73 -4.77
N GLY A 38 8.69 -11.75 -4.09
CA GLY A 38 7.89 -10.69 -4.68
C GLY A 38 8.12 -9.39 -3.91
N GLU A 39 8.32 -8.31 -4.66
CA GLU A 39 8.46 -6.96 -4.13
C GLU A 39 7.58 -6.01 -4.94
N SER A 40 6.85 -5.12 -4.27
CA SER A 40 5.94 -4.20 -4.93
C SER A 40 5.92 -2.84 -4.27
N PHE A 41 5.93 -1.81 -5.10
CA PHE A 41 5.66 -0.42 -4.76
C PHE A 41 4.28 -0.07 -5.29
N THR A 42 3.34 0.21 -4.39
CA THR A 42 1.95 0.49 -4.74
C THR A 42 1.65 1.95 -4.44
N PHE A 43 1.13 2.65 -5.43
CA PHE A 43 0.78 4.07 -5.39
C PHE A 43 -0.72 4.20 -5.62
N ILE A 44 -1.43 4.79 -4.68
CA ILE A 44 -2.89 4.94 -4.67
C ILE A 44 -3.26 6.43 -4.68
N GLY A 45 -4.33 6.75 -5.40
CA GLY A 45 -5.04 8.02 -5.34
C GLY A 45 -6.54 7.82 -5.12
N ASP A 46 -7.09 8.54 -4.14
CA ASP A 46 -8.53 8.73 -3.97
C ASP A 46 -8.89 10.17 -4.34
N LEU A 47 -9.52 10.34 -5.49
CA LEU A 47 -9.75 11.65 -6.10
C LEU A 47 -11.10 12.25 -5.68
N GLU A 48 -11.22 13.58 -5.76
CA GLU A 48 -12.40 14.30 -5.26
C GLU A 48 -13.70 13.94 -5.98
N ASP A 49 -13.63 13.63 -7.29
CA ASP A 49 -14.76 13.17 -8.10
C ASP A 49 -15.18 11.71 -7.80
N GLY A 50 -14.51 11.05 -6.86
CA GLY A 50 -14.74 9.65 -6.52
C GLY A 50 -13.98 8.66 -7.40
N THR A 51 -13.08 9.13 -8.28
CA THR A 51 -12.19 8.25 -9.04
C THR A 51 -11.14 7.63 -8.13
N PHE A 52 -10.96 6.31 -8.24
CA PHE A 52 -9.85 5.58 -7.65
C PHE A 52 -8.78 5.31 -8.70
N VAL A 53 -7.52 5.55 -8.33
CA VAL A 53 -6.35 5.26 -9.17
C VAL A 53 -5.36 4.42 -8.38
N LEU A 54 -4.80 3.39 -9.00
CA LEU A 54 -3.68 2.62 -8.48
C LEU A 54 -2.65 2.43 -9.58
N VAL A 55 -1.38 2.65 -9.26
CA VAL A 55 -0.22 2.24 -10.07
C VAL A 55 0.65 1.35 -9.22
N GLN A 56 1.04 0.19 -9.75
CA GLN A 56 1.90 -0.76 -9.06
C GLN A 56 3.10 -1.09 -9.94
N LEU A 57 4.29 -0.96 -9.35
CA LEU A 57 5.57 -1.39 -9.91
C LEU A 57 6.08 -2.54 -9.05
N SER A 58 6.28 -3.72 -9.64
CA SER A 58 6.71 -4.89 -8.87
C SER A 58 7.76 -5.71 -9.60
N VAL A 59 8.58 -6.41 -8.83
CA VAL A 59 9.56 -7.41 -9.29
C VAL A 59 9.26 -8.73 -8.59
N THR A 60 9.29 -9.84 -9.32
CA THR A 60 9.01 -11.16 -8.74
C THR A 60 9.76 -12.30 -9.44
N ASN A 61 10.04 -13.35 -8.69
CA ASN A 61 10.51 -14.64 -9.22
C ASN A 61 9.37 -15.68 -9.32
N ILE A 62 8.13 -15.29 -8.98
CA ILE A 62 6.98 -16.19 -9.02
C ILE A 62 6.55 -16.41 -10.47
N GLY A 63 6.67 -17.65 -10.93
CA GLY A 63 6.32 -18.07 -12.30
C GLY A 63 7.56 -18.33 -13.15
N PRO A 64 7.41 -18.38 -14.49
CA PRO A 64 8.53 -18.67 -15.38
C PRO A 64 9.57 -17.55 -15.41
N GLY A 65 10.82 -17.89 -15.09
CA GLY A 65 11.96 -16.95 -15.10
C GLY A 65 12.17 -16.24 -13.76
N THR A 66 13.27 -15.49 -13.66
CA THR A 66 13.64 -14.71 -12.47
C THR A 66 13.65 -13.23 -12.77
N GLY A 67 13.34 -12.41 -11.77
CA GLY A 67 13.33 -10.96 -11.88
C GLY A 67 12.33 -10.46 -12.93
N THR A 68 11.13 -11.04 -12.98
CA THR A 68 10.06 -10.52 -13.83
C THR A 68 9.56 -9.20 -13.28
N GLY A 69 9.66 -8.13 -14.07
CA GLY A 69 9.05 -6.85 -13.76
C GLY A 69 7.58 -6.83 -14.17
N ILE A 70 6.72 -6.21 -13.37
CA ILE A 70 5.31 -6.00 -13.70
C ILE A 70 4.96 -4.54 -13.41
N CYS A 71 4.40 -3.88 -14.41
CA CYS A 71 3.70 -2.61 -14.22
C CYS A 71 2.20 -2.83 -14.41
N ARG A 72 1.40 -2.32 -13.47
CA ARG A 72 -0.06 -2.33 -13.54
C ARG A 72 -0.58 -0.93 -13.24
N ALA A 73 -1.63 -0.54 -13.95
CA ALA A 73 -2.48 0.58 -13.57
C ALA A 73 -3.93 0.10 -13.38
N THR A 74 -4.67 0.78 -12.51
CA THR A 74 -6.11 0.60 -12.31
C THR A 74 -6.74 1.97 -12.17
N VAL A 75 -7.75 2.25 -12.98
CA VAL A 75 -8.57 3.47 -12.91
C VAL A 75 -10.03 3.06 -12.83
N LEU A 76 -10.70 3.45 -11.75
CA LEU A 76 -12.11 3.20 -11.50
C LEU A 76 -12.82 4.54 -11.36
N ARG A 77 -13.59 4.92 -12.38
CA ARG A 77 -14.40 6.16 -12.36
C ARG A 77 -15.86 5.81 -12.06
N PRO A 78 -16.56 6.59 -11.23
CA PRO A 78 -17.98 6.36 -10.96
C PRO A 78 -18.81 6.25 -12.25
N GLY A 79 -19.61 5.19 -12.36
CA GLY A 79 -20.50 4.95 -13.50
C GLY A 79 -19.79 4.55 -14.81
N GLN A 80 -18.47 4.33 -14.81
CA GLN A 80 -17.72 3.96 -16.01
C GLN A 80 -17.07 2.57 -15.90
N ARG A 81 -16.74 1.99 -17.05
CA ARG A 81 -16.03 0.71 -17.09
C ARG A 81 -14.61 0.87 -16.51
N PRO A 82 -14.15 -0.06 -15.64
CA PRO A 82 -12.77 -0.10 -15.18
C PRO A 82 -11.75 -0.14 -16.33
N TRP A 83 -10.64 0.56 -16.15
CA TRP A 83 -9.46 0.42 -17.01
C TRP A 83 -8.29 -0.09 -16.15
N THR A 84 -7.88 -1.35 -16.36
CA THR A 84 -6.91 -2.06 -15.50
C THR A 84 -5.79 -2.72 -16.29
N PRO A 85 -5.00 -1.97 -17.08
CA PRO A 85 -3.98 -2.55 -17.94
C PRO A 85 -2.78 -3.07 -17.14
N GLN A 86 -2.06 -4.02 -17.71
CA GLN A 86 -0.85 -4.59 -17.11
C GLN A 86 0.17 -4.97 -18.19
N LYS A 87 1.44 -4.72 -17.91
CA LYS A 87 2.57 -5.20 -18.72
C LYS A 87 3.56 -5.97 -17.85
N LYS A 88 4.00 -7.13 -18.35
CA LYS A 88 5.15 -7.86 -17.81
C LYS A 88 6.37 -7.57 -18.68
N VAL A 89 7.53 -7.45 -18.05
CA VAL A 89 8.82 -7.15 -18.70
C VAL A 89 9.93 -8.03 -18.12
N GLY A 90 10.98 -8.25 -18.89
CA GLY A 90 12.13 -9.04 -18.45
C GLY A 90 13.04 -8.29 -17.47
N SER A 91 14.01 -8.99 -16.88
CA SER A 91 14.96 -8.42 -15.91
C SER A 91 15.84 -7.30 -16.45
N LYS A 92 15.97 -7.18 -17.78
CA LYS A 92 16.72 -6.11 -18.46
C LYS A 92 15.92 -4.82 -18.68
N GLU A 93 14.61 -4.86 -18.42
CA GLU A 93 13.66 -3.79 -18.72
C GLU A 93 13.15 -3.10 -17.45
N TRP A 94 13.73 -3.41 -16.30
CA TRP A 94 13.50 -2.68 -15.06
C TRP A 94 14.82 -2.40 -14.36
N GLY A 95 14.84 -1.40 -13.49
CA GLY A 95 16.02 -1.02 -12.73
C GLY A 95 15.79 0.22 -11.89
N TYR A 96 16.74 0.49 -10.98
CA TYR A 96 16.75 1.69 -10.17
C TYR A 96 17.94 2.58 -10.56
N GLU A 97 17.67 3.85 -10.80
CA GLU A 97 18.67 4.86 -11.11
C GLU A 97 18.90 5.74 -9.87
N THR A 98 19.99 5.50 -9.14
CA THR A 98 20.31 6.20 -7.89
C THR A 98 20.45 7.71 -8.10
N ALA A 99 21.08 8.14 -9.21
CA ALA A 99 21.32 9.55 -9.51
C ALA A 99 20.01 10.37 -9.63
N THR A 100 18.92 9.73 -10.05
CA THR A 100 17.62 10.37 -10.22
C THR A 100 16.60 9.89 -9.20
N SER A 101 16.97 8.96 -8.32
CA SER A 101 16.07 8.25 -7.40
C SER A 101 14.81 7.70 -8.09
N THR A 102 15.02 7.05 -9.25
CA THR A 102 13.94 6.59 -10.12
C THR A 102 13.93 5.07 -10.26
N LEU A 103 12.83 4.44 -9.91
CA LEU A 103 12.50 3.07 -10.30
C LEU A 103 11.82 3.08 -11.67
N ARG A 104 12.29 2.25 -12.60
CA ARG A 104 11.66 2.00 -13.90
C ARG A 104 11.27 0.54 -14.02
N VAL A 105 10.08 0.29 -14.55
CA VAL A 105 9.58 -1.05 -14.93
C VAL A 105 8.88 -0.93 -16.28
N GLY A 106 9.59 -1.27 -17.36
CA GLY A 106 9.14 -1.03 -18.72
C GLY A 106 8.88 0.45 -18.99
N THR A 107 7.66 0.76 -19.44
CA THR A 107 7.20 2.13 -19.72
C THR A 107 6.74 2.90 -18.48
N CYS A 108 6.75 2.26 -17.30
CA CYS A 108 6.30 2.87 -16.06
C CYS A 108 7.49 3.30 -15.20
N SER A 109 7.31 4.35 -14.40
CA SER A 109 8.34 4.82 -13.49
C SER A 109 7.79 5.45 -12.22
N ALA A 110 8.58 5.41 -11.16
CA ALA A 110 8.36 6.17 -9.94
C ALA A 110 9.65 6.88 -9.56
N ARG A 111 9.58 8.19 -9.31
CA ARG A 111 10.71 9.04 -8.93
C ARG A 111 10.35 9.78 -7.65
N SER A 112 11.24 9.75 -6.66
CA SER A 112 11.08 10.52 -5.41
C SER A 112 12.28 11.44 -5.21
N ALA A 113 12.11 12.73 -5.52
CA ALA A 113 13.18 13.72 -5.47
C ALA A 113 12.61 15.13 -5.34
N GLY A 114 13.33 16.04 -4.68
CA GLY A 114 12.97 17.47 -4.63
C GLY A 114 11.64 17.73 -3.92
N GLY A 115 11.38 17.04 -2.80
CA GLY A 115 10.15 17.24 -2.01
C GLY A 115 8.89 16.57 -2.58
N VAL A 116 8.96 15.90 -3.73
CA VAL A 116 7.80 15.28 -4.38
C VAL A 116 8.08 13.84 -4.82
N THR A 117 7.00 13.07 -4.98
CA THR A 117 7.04 11.74 -5.62
C THR A 117 6.17 11.78 -6.87
N ARG A 118 6.72 11.40 -8.01
CA ARG A 118 6.01 11.31 -9.29
C ARG A 118 5.98 9.88 -9.78
N VAL A 119 4.81 9.43 -10.23
CA VAL A 119 4.60 8.09 -10.77
C VAL A 119 3.93 8.22 -12.12
N GLU A 120 4.46 7.55 -13.13
CA GLU A 120 3.92 7.53 -14.48
C GLU A 120 3.70 6.08 -14.94
N ALA A 121 2.54 5.82 -15.52
CA ALA A 121 2.23 4.56 -16.19
C ALA A 121 1.59 4.83 -17.55
N VAL A 122 2.29 4.42 -18.62
CA VAL A 122 1.78 4.46 -20.00
C VAL A 122 1.55 3.03 -20.47
N LEU A 123 0.29 2.63 -20.59
CA LEU A 123 -0.11 1.25 -20.87
C LEU A 123 -1.32 1.22 -21.80
N GLU A 124 -1.33 0.30 -22.77
CA GLU A 124 -2.49 0.01 -23.65
C GLU A 124 -3.17 1.26 -24.27
N GLY A 125 -2.38 2.29 -24.61
CA GLY A 125 -2.87 3.53 -25.21
C GLY A 125 -3.53 4.51 -24.24
N GLY A 126 -3.42 4.27 -22.93
CA GLY A 126 -3.76 5.22 -21.88
C GLY A 126 -2.55 5.63 -21.04
N ARG A 127 -2.75 6.64 -20.19
CA ARG A 127 -1.73 7.24 -19.32
C ARG A 127 -2.28 7.59 -17.94
N VAL A 128 -1.48 7.34 -16.92
CA VAL A 128 -1.70 7.81 -15.54
C VAL A 128 -0.43 8.52 -15.09
N GLU A 129 -0.59 9.72 -14.55
CA GLU A 129 0.45 10.43 -13.81
C GLU A 129 -0.08 10.76 -12.40
N LEU A 130 0.70 10.43 -11.38
CA LEU A 130 0.42 10.74 -9.99
C LEU A 130 1.57 11.61 -9.45
N GLU A 131 1.26 12.80 -8.95
CA GLU A 131 2.21 13.69 -8.28
C GLU A 131 1.79 13.88 -6.82
N TYR A 132 2.56 13.28 -5.92
CA TYR A 132 2.41 13.38 -4.47
C TYR A 132 3.25 14.56 -3.97
N ALA A 133 2.66 15.42 -3.15
CA ALA A 133 3.32 16.57 -2.51
C ALA A 133 4.23 16.18 -1.33
N ALA A 134 4.90 15.03 -1.43
CA ALA A 134 5.88 14.53 -0.47
C ALA A 134 6.83 13.52 -1.14
N GLN A 135 8.04 13.40 -0.61
CA GLN A 135 8.95 12.30 -0.95
C GLN A 135 8.57 11.03 -0.18
N VAL A 136 8.84 9.87 -0.77
CA VAL A 136 8.72 8.61 -0.04
C VAL A 136 9.61 8.63 1.21
N ALA A 137 9.02 8.27 2.33
CA ALA A 137 9.69 8.12 3.62
C ALA A 137 9.17 6.82 4.25
N PRO A 138 9.86 5.68 4.02
CA PRO A 138 9.40 4.39 4.53
C PRO A 138 9.22 4.42 6.04
N GLN A 139 8.04 4.01 6.50
CA GLN A 139 7.73 3.78 7.90
C GLN A 139 7.16 2.37 8.06
N SER A 140 7.72 1.63 9.00
CA SER A 140 7.28 0.29 9.37
C SER A 140 6.65 0.36 10.75
N PRO A 141 5.32 0.49 10.86
CA PRO A 141 4.63 0.30 12.13
C PRO A 141 5.06 -1.02 12.78
N GLU A 142 5.05 -1.08 14.11
CA GLU A 142 5.38 -2.30 14.84
C GLU A 142 4.51 -3.48 14.35
N GLY A 143 5.12 -4.67 14.26
CA GLY A 143 4.47 -5.86 13.71
C GLY A 143 4.30 -5.89 12.19
N SER A 144 4.85 -4.92 11.45
CA SER A 144 4.80 -4.92 9.96
C SER A 144 5.75 -5.92 9.30
N GLU A 145 6.52 -6.66 10.08
CA GLU A 145 7.32 -7.80 9.63
C GLU A 145 6.70 -9.10 10.11
N VAL A 146 6.65 -10.10 9.23
CA VAL A 146 6.20 -11.46 9.54
C VAL A 146 7.30 -12.44 9.13
N GLU A 147 7.60 -13.39 10.00
CA GLU A 147 8.61 -14.42 9.76
C GLU A 147 7.98 -15.81 9.82
N VAL A 148 8.29 -16.63 8.83
CA VAL A 148 7.87 -18.05 8.76
C VAL A 148 9.09 -18.87 8.38
N GLY A 149 9.73 -19.48 9.38
CA GLY A 149 11.03 -20.14 9.20
C GLY A 149 12.09 -19.14 8.74
N THR A 150 12.69 -19.37 7.57
CA THR A 150 13.67 -18.45 6.95
C THR A 150 13.05 -17.42 6.00
N ALA A 151 11.74 -17.51 5.77
CA ALA A 151 11.02 -16.60 4.88
C ALA A 151 10.49 -15.40 5.66
N ARG A 152 10.47 -14.23 5.02
CA ARG A 152 10.06 -12.98 5.65
C ARG A 152 9.15 -12.18 4.74
N TYR A 153 8.16 -11.54 5.33
CA TYR A 153 7.35 -10.48 4.74
C TYR A 153 7.63 -9.18 5.49
N ARG A 154 7.70 -8.07 4.76
CA ARG A 154 7.79 -6.72 5.30
C ARG A 154 6.82 -5.82 4.56
N HIS A 155 6.10 -5.02 5.32
CA HIS A 155 5.26 -3.93 4.83
C HIS A 155 5.80 -2.59 5.35
N GLU A 156 5.85 -1.60 4.47
CA GLU A 156 6.23 -0.24 4.81
C GLU A 156 5.23 0.72 4.17
N VAL A 157 4.71 1.65 4.94
CA VAL A 157 3.98 2.79 4.38
C VAL A 157 5.02 3.81 3.96
N THR A 158 5.05 4.16 2.68
CA THR A 158 6.04 5.10 2.12
C THR A 158 5.48 6.51 1.98
N LEU A 159 4.16 6.62 1.80
CA LEU A 159 3.39 7.87 1.86
C LEU A 159 2.05 7.58 2.52
N ALA A 160 1.83 8.04 3.75
CA ALA A 160 0.56 7.77 4.45
C ALA A 160 -0.57 8.71 4.02
N PHE A 161 -0.28 10.02 3.98
CA PHE A 161 -1.26 11.09 3.79
C PHE A 161 -0.70 12.23 2.94
N SER A 162 -0.51 12.01 1.64
CA SER A 162 0.00 13.06 0.76
C SER A 162 -1.13 13.71 -0.03
N PRO A 163 -1.22 15.05 -0.12
CA PRO A 163 -1.97 15.68 -1.20
C PRO A 163 -1.48 15.14 -2.55
N LEU A 164 -2.43 14.87 -3.46
CA LEU A 164 -2.16 14.26 -4.75
C LEU A 164 -2.77 15.10 -5.86
N LYS A 165 -1.99 15.30 -6.93
CA LYS A 165 -2.51 15.69 -8.25
C LYS A 165 -2.40 14.48 -9.17
N ALA A 166 -3.51 14.06 -9.75
CA ALA A 166 -3.54 12.98 -10.72
C ALA A 166 -3.92 13.51 -12.10
N THR A 167 -3.24 13.04 -13.13
CA THR A 167 -3.66 13.19 -14.53
C THR A 167 -3.96 11.81 -15.09
N VAL A 168 -5.20 11.62 -15.54
CA VAL A 168 -5.72 10.31 -15.94
C VAL A 168 -6.29 10.40 -17.34
N GLN A 169 -5.77 9.56 -18.23
CA GLN A 169 -6.21 9.46 -19.61
C GLN A 169 -6.41 7.99 -19.98
N PRO A 170 -7.61 7.42 -19.78
CA PRO A 170 -7.90 6.09 -20.30
C PRO A 170 -7.87 6.08 -21.84
N PRO A 171 -7.73 4.91 -22.48
CA PRO A 171 -7.63 4.82 -23.92
C PRO A 171 -8.81 5.51 -24.62
N LYS A 172 -8.51 6.29 -25.67
CA LYS A 172 -9.51 7.04 -26.45
C LYS A 172 -10.36 8.02 -25.64
N SER A 173 -9.91 8.40 -24.44
CA SER A 173 -10.55 9.43 -23.61
C SER A 173 -9.71 10.70 -23.59
N ALA A 174 -10.34 11.83 -23.27
CA ALA A 174 -9.62 13.05 -22.93
C ALA A 174 -8.82 12.85 -21.63
N SER A 175 -7.69 13.55 -21.55
CA SER A 175 -6.92 13.64 -20.31
C SER A 175 -7.68 14.51 -19.30
N VAL A 176 -7.77 14.05 -18.06
CA VAL A 176 -8.42 14.78 -16.96
C VAL A 176 -7.45 14.90 -15.80
N ALA A 177 -7.26 16.12 -15.31
CA ALA A 177 -6.49 16.41 -14.11
C ALA A 177 -7.44 16.62 -12.92
N GLN A 178 -7.11 16.01 -11.78
CA GLN A 178 -7.96 15.98 -10.59
C GLN A 178 -7.09 15.95 -9.33
N ALA A 179 -7.54 16.65 -8.28
CA ALA A 179 -6.90 16.60 -6.97
C ALA A 179 -7.48 15.47 -6.10
N GLY A 180 -6.74 15.08 -5.06
CA GLY A 180 -7.21 14.09 -4.10
C GLY A 180 -6.22 13.78 -2.99
N GLY A 181 -6.50 12.70 -2.29
CA GLY A 181 -5.65 12.12 -1.27
C GLY A 181 -4.81 10.98 -1.83
N GLY A 182 -3.54 10.96 -1.46
CA GLY A 182 -2.55 10.00 -1.93
C GLY A 182 -2.00 9.13 -0.81
N TYR A 183 -1.79 7.85 -1.14
CA TYR A 183 -1.14 6.86 -0.29
C TYR A 183 -0.15 6.03 -1.11
N ALA A 184 0.93 5.59 -0.51
CA ALA A 184 1.83 4.60 -1.10
C ALA A 184 2.38 3.64 -0.04
N ASP A 185 2.57 2.40 -0.46
CA ASP A 185 3.26 1.38 0.33
C ASP A 185 4.31 0.62 -0.49
N HIS A 186 5.19 -0.03 0.24
CA HIS A 186 6.20 -0.94 -0.24
C HIS A 186 6.03 -2.26 0.51
N THR A 187 5.95 -3.36 -0.23
CA THR A 187 5.95 -4.70 0.34
C THR A 187 7.02 -5.55 -0.29
N ARG A 188 7.65 -6.38 0.54
CA ARG A 188 8.64 -7.36 0.11
C ARG A 188 8.38 -8.67 0.83
N SER A 189 8.31 -9.77 0.08
CA SER A 189 8.04 -11.10 0.62
C SER A 189 8.93 -12.15 -0.02
N THR A 190 9.44 -13.07 0.79
CA THR A 190 9.90 -14.40 0.34
C THR A 190 8.98 -15.52 0.84
N ILE A 191 7.89 -15.16 1.53
CA ILE A 191 6.83 -16.09 1.93
C ILE A 191 5.94 -16.34 0.71
N ALA A 192 5.67 -17.60 0.41
CA ALA A 192 4.71 -17.99 -0.63
C ALA A 192 3.35 -17.31 -0.38
N PRO A 193 2.72 -16.65 -1.38
CA PRO A 193 1.49 -15.88 -1.17
C PRO A 193 0.38 -16.66 -0.45
N ALA A 194 0.18 -17.93 -0.82
CA ALA A 194 -0.82 -18.82 -0.20
C ALA A 194 -0.60 -19.03 1.31
N LYS A 195 0.65 -18.94 1.77
CA LYS A 195 1.03 -19.14 3.18
C LYS A 195 1.08 -17.84 3.95
N LEU A 196 1.10 -16.70 3.26
CA LEU A 196 1.30 -15.42 3.92
C LEU A 196 0.11 -15.16 4.84
N ALA A 197 -1.11 -15.04 4.33
CA ALA A 197 -2.27 -14.67 5.12
C ALA A 197 -3.55 -15.38 4.68
N ARG A 198 -4.45 -15.59 5.63
CA ARG A 198 -5.81 -16.04 5.37
C ARG A 198 -6.71 -14.87 4.93
N ARG A 199 -6.56 -13.72 5.59
CA ARG A 199 -7.29 -12.50 5.23
C ARG A 199 -6.51 -11.23 5.55
N TRP A 200 -6.77 -10.21 4.74
CA TRP A 200 -6.31 -8.85 4.95
C TRP A 200 -7.50 -7.89 4.93
N VAL A 201 -7.44 -6.88 5.78
CA VAL A 201 -8.28 -5.68 5.71
C VAL A 201 -7.34 -4.48 5.64
N ARG A 202 -7.58 -3.60 4.67
CA ARG A 202 -6.93 -2.30 4.60
C ARG A 202 -8.01 -1.24 4.52
N PHE A 203 -7.85 -0.15 5.26
CA PHE A 203 -8.70 1.02 5.12
C PHE A 203 -7.85 2.27 4.96
N ARG A 204 -8.28 3.16 4.06
CA ARG A 204 -7.56 4.38 3.72
C ARG A 204 -8.58 5.51 3.58
N ALA A 205 -8.66 6.36 4.60
CA ALA A 205 -9.33 7.65 4.56
C ALA A 205 -8.30 8.71 4.17
N LEU A 206 -8.24 9.03 2.87
CA LEU A 206 -7.20 9.88 2.29
C LEU A 206 -7.69 11.32 2.02
N ARG A 207 -9.01 11.54 2.06
CA ARG A 207 -9.66 12.82 1.78
C ARG A 207 -10.28 13.40 3.05
N GLY A 208 -10.51 14.72 3.05
CA GLY A 208 -11.07 15.43 4.20
C GLY A 208 -10.05 15.67 5.31
N GLU A 209 -10.53 16.13 6.47
CA GLU A 209 -9.69 16.54 7.60
C GLU A 209 -9.24 15.35 8.47
N ASP A 210 -10.10 14.33 8.60
CA ASP A 210 -9.88 13.21 9.50
C ASP A 210 -9.26 12.02 8.73
N ARG A 211 -7.97 12.16 8.37
CA ARG A 211 -7.24 11.19 7.55
C ARG A 211 -6.67 10.05 8.41
N LEU A 212 -6.84 8.82 7.94
CA LEU A 212 -6.44 7.61 8.66
C LEU A 212 -6.15 6.44 7.72
N VAL A 213 -5.15 5.63 8.07
CA VAL A 213 -4.92 4.32 7.47
C VAL A 213 -5.06 3.21 8.51
N LEU A 214 -5.54 2.06 8.07
CA LEU A 214 -5.64 0.83 8.86
C LEU A 214 -5.08 -0.31 8.03
N LEU A 215 -4.27 -1.16 8.65
CA LEU A 215 -3.86 -2.46 8.11
C LEU A 215 -4.16 -3.51 9.15
N ALA A 216 -4.82 -4.60 8.75
CA ALA A 216 -5.09 -5.74 9.60
C ALA A 216 -4.90 -7.04 8.82
N ARG A 217 -4.18 -7.98 9.42
CA ARG A 217 -3.86 -9.29 8.84
C ARG A 217 -4.21 -10.41 9.80
N GLU A 218 -4.76 -11.48 9.27
CA GLU A 218 -4.80 -12.79 9.93
C GLU A 218 -3.94 -13.81 9.17
N GLY A 219 -3.09 -14.52 9.91
CA GLY A 219 -2.28 -15.66 9.49
C GLY A 219 -3.08 -16.89 9.11
N GLN A 220 -2.39 -17.88 8.56
CA GLN A 220 -3.00 -19.19 8.29
C GLN A 220 -3.19 -20.03 9.57
N ASP A 221 -2.44 -19.69 10.61
CA ASP A 221 -2.52 -20.18 11.99
C ASP A 221 -3.63 -19.49 12.82
N GLY A 222 -4.25 -18.44 12.28
CA GLY A 222 -5.22 -17.62 12.99
C GLY A 222 -4.61 -16.50 13.83
N GLU A 223 -3.28 -16.34 13.83
CA GLU A 223 -2.63 -15.24 14.53
C GLU A 223 -2.88 -13.90 13.83
N PHE A 224 -3.01 -12.84 14.61
CA PHE A 224 -3.20 -11.48 14.12
C PHE A 224 -1.86 -10.74 14.07
N GLY A 225 -1.62 -10.00 12.99
CA GLY A 225 -0.41 -9.17 12.88
C GLY A 225 0.14 -9.11 11.45
N PRO A 226 0.40 -7.91 10.88
CA PRO A 226 0.19 -6.59 11.46
C PRO A 226 -1.30 -6.26 11.66
N VAL A 227 -1.61 -5.61 12.78
CA VAL A 227 -2.88 -4.91 13.01
C VAL A 227 -2.56 -3.54 13.62
N TYR A 228 -2.76 -2.47 12.86
CA TYR A 228 -2.55 -1.10 13.33
C TYR A 228 -3.52 -0.12 12.67
N SER A 229 -3.81 0.97 13.38
CA SER A 229 -4.37 2.18 12.79
C SER A 229 -3.37 3.32 12.90
N TRP A 230 -3.46 4.27 11.99
CA TRP A 230 -2.59 5.43 12.00
C TRP A 230 -3.39 6.62 11.51
N ALA A 231 -3.63 7.58 12.38
CA ALA A 231 -4.24 8.86 12.03
C ALA A 231 -3.15 9.87 11.68
N GLU A 232 -3.44 10.78 10.76
CA GLU A 232 -2.49 11.83 10.40
C GLU A 232 -2.07 12.66 11.62
N GLY A 233 -0.79 13.03 11.67
CA GLY A 233 -0.21 13.81 12.76
C GLY A 233 0.08 13.01 14.03
N ASN A 234 -0.27 11.71 14.07
CA ASN A 234 -0.02 10.81 15.19
C ASN A 234 0.98 9.71 14.82
N THR A 235 1.43 8.95 15.81
CA THR A 235 2.17 7.71 15.59
C THR A 235 1.20 6.56 15.29
N PRO A 236 1.61 5.53 14.54
CA PRO A 236 0.81 4.31 14.39
C PRO A 236 0.46 3.70 15.76
N HIS A 237 -0.80 3.31 15.92
CA HIS A 237 -1.33 2.66 17.11
C HIS A 237 -1.57 1.19 16.81
N LEU A 238 -0.93 0.32 17.58
CA LEU A 238 -1.19 -1.11 17.52
C LEU A 238 -2.61 -1.44 17.96
N MET A 239 -3.18 -2.43 17.29
CA MET A 239 -4.47 -3.03 17.59
C MET A 239 -4.24 -4.52 17.85
N GLU A 240 -5.18 -5.16 18.53
CA GLU A 240 -5.02 -6.56 18.93
C GLU A 240 -5.49 -7.50 17.82
N SER A 241 -6.72 -7.31 17.34
CA SER A 241 -7.36 -8.25 16.44
C SER A 241 -8.49 -7.61 15.64
N PHE A 242 -9.11 -8.41 14.75
CA PHE A 242 -10.32 -8.01 14.06
C PHE A 242 -11.22 -9.21 13.75
N THR A 243 -12.53 -8.94 13.64
CA THR A 243 -13.48 -9.88 13.04
C THR A 243 -13.93 -9.34 11.69
N LEU A 244 -14.21 -10.25 10.76
CA LEU A 244 -14.64 -9.93 9.40
C LEU A 244 -15.94 -10.68 9.11
N SER A 245 -17.00 -9.95 8.81
CA SER A 245 -18.32 -10.49 8.48
C SER A 245 -18.71 -10.12 7.05
N ARG A 246 -19.24 -11.10 6.30
CA ARG A 246 -19.74 -10.93 4.93
C ARG A 246 -21.26 -11.07 4.90
N GLN A 247 -21.93 -10.19 4.19
CA GLN A 247 -23.29 -10.37 3.72
C GLN A 247 -23.29 -10.45 2.19
N GLY A 248 -24.11 -11.34 1.61
CA GLY A 248 -24.13 -11.56 0.17
C GLY A 248 -22.91 -12.35 -0.34
N ALA A 249 -22.75 -12.39 -1.66
CA ALA A 249 -21.69 -13.14 -2.33
C ALA A 249 -21.19 -12.39 -3.57
N LYS A 250 -19.93 -12.67 -3.93
CA LYS A 250 -19.18 -12.08 -5.05
C LYS A 250 -19.37 -10.57 -5.15
N GLU A 251 -19.82 -10.04 -6.28
CA GLU A 251 -20.01 -8.61 -6.53
C GLU A 251 -21.10 -7.98 -5.65
N LYS A 252 -21.95 -8.78 -5.01
CA LYS A 252 -22.97 -8.33 -4.06
C LYS A 252 -22.51 -8.40 -2.60
N SER A 253 -21.22 -8.64 -2.37
CA SER A 253 -20.69 -8.72 -1.00
C SER A 253 -20.72 -7.36 -0.32
N ALA A 254 -21.24 -7.32 0.89
CA ALA A 254 -21.05 -6.23 1.84
C ALA A 254 -20.26 -6.75 3.04
N TRP A 255 -19.35 -5.93 3.55
CA TRP A 255 -18.41 -6.28 4.59
C TRP A 255 -18.59 -5.40 5.81
N THR A 256 -18.50 -6.01 6.99
CA THR A 256 -18.33 -5.33 8.27
C THR A 256 -17.07 -5.87 8.94
N VAL A 257 -16.24 -4.96 9.45
CA VAL A 257 -15.03 -5.28 10.20
C VAL A 257 -15.13 -4.64 11.57
N ASP A 258 -15.09 -5.44 12.63
CA ASP A 258 -14.89 -4.92 13.98
C ASP A 258 -13.40 -5.04 14.31
N VAL A 259 -12.76 -3.95 14.75
CA VAL A 259 -11.35 -3.93 15.15
C VAL A 259 -11.26 -3.70 16.66
N PHE A 260 -10.41 -4.48 17.32
CA PHE A 260 -10.29 -4.51 18.78
C PHE A 260 -8.97 -3.90 19.23
N GLY A 261 -9.03 -3.05 20.26
CA GLY A 261 -7.85 -2.45 20.91
C GLY A 261 -7.16 -3.42 21.86
N GLY A 262 -6.03 -3.02 22.46
CA GLY A 262 -5.25 -3.88 23.36
C GLY A 262 -5.89 -4.19 24.72
N ASP A 263 -7.04 -3.58 25.02
CA ASP A 263 -7.90 -3.91 26.16
C ASP A 263 -9.00 -4.93 25.81
N GLY A 264 -8.98 -5.45 24.57
CA GLY A 264 -10.01 -6.31 24.01
C GLY A 264 -11.32 -5.59 23.68
N ALA A 265 -11.43 -4.27 23.93
CA ALA A 265 -12.63 -3.52 23.61
C ALA A 265 -12.71 -3.22 22.11
N LYS A 266 -13.93 -3.12 21.59
CA LYS A 266 -14.17 -2.76 20.20
C LYS A 266 -13.80 -1.29 19.99
N ALA A 267 -12.69 -1.04 19.29
CA ALA A 267 -12.16 0.30 19.06
C ALA A 267 -12.75 0.97 17.81
N MET A 268 -13.03 0.19 16.75
CA MET A 268 -13.49 0.69 15.46
C MET A 268 -14.46 -0.27 14.78
N VAL A 269 -15.39 0.28 13.99
CA VAL A 269 -16.25 -0.50 13.08
C VAL A 269 -16.15 0.04 11.67
N LEU A 270 -15.74 -0.79 10.72
CA LEU A 270 -15.65 -0.44 9.31
C LEU A 270 -16.76 -1.13 8.52
N ARG A 271 -17.49 -0.37 7.71
CA ARG A 271 -18.62 -0.86 6.90
C ARG A 271 -18.43 -0.52 5.44
N SER A 272 -18.50 -1.52 4.55
CA SER A 272 -18.57 -1.25 3.10
C SER A 272 -19.86 -0.53 2.76
N THR A 273 -19.80 0.41 1.81
CA THR A 273 -20.98 1.10 1.28
C THR A 273 -21.21 0.75 -0.18
N SER A 274 -20.17 0.77 -1.03
CA SER A 274 -20.29 0.39 -2.45
C SER A 274 -19.06 -0.36 -2.93
N LEU A 275 -19.26 -1.40 -3.76
CA LEU A 275 -18.17 -2.12 -4.41
C LEU A 275 -17.64 -1.28 -5.57
N LEU A 276 -16.32 -1.07 -5.60
CA LEU A 276 -15.61 -0.47 -6.73
C LEU A 276 -15.07 -1.53 -7.68
N GLN A 277 -14.47 -2.59 -7.13
CA GLN A 277 -13.88 -3.67 -7.92
C GLN A 277 -13.80 -4.97 -7.13
N ARG A 278 -14.11 -6.09 -7.79
CA ARG A 278 -13.69 -7.44 -7.39
C ARG A 278 -12.55 -7.88 -8.29
N SER A 279 -11.45 -8.34 -7.70
CA SER A 279 -10.30 -8.89 -8.41
C SER A 279 -10.05 -10.32 -7.93
N ALA A 280 -10.16 -11.28 -8.84
CA ALA A 280 -9.95 -12.70 -8.58
C ALA A 280 -9.07 -13.32 -9.69
N PRO A 281 -7.76 -13.00 -9.70
CA PRO A 281 -6.89 -13.32 -10.83
C PRO A 281 -6.81 -14.83 -11.11
N VAL A 282 -6.82 -15.67 -10.08
CA VAL A 282 -6.73 -17.14 -10.23
C VAL A 282 -8.04 -17.74 -10.73
N GLU A 283 -9.20 -17.25 -10.25
CA GLU A 283 -10.51 -17.64 -10.79
C GLU A 283 -10.64 -17.27 -12.28
N GLY A 284 -10.12 -16.10 -12.66
CA GLY A 284 -10.15 -15.62 -14.04
C GLY A 284 -9.35 -16.49 -15.02
N LEU A 285 -8.45 -17.36 -14.54
CA LEU A 285 -7.72 -18.32 -15.35
C LEU A 285 -8.53 -19.60 -15.67
N GLY A 286 -9.71 -19.77 -15.07
CA GLY A 286 -10.54 -20.96 -15.25
C GLY A 286 -9.79 -22.24 -14.88
N VAL A 287 -9.76 -23.23 -15.78
CA VAL A 287 -9.10 -24.54 -15.57
C VAL A 287 -7.60 -24.38 -15.28
N LEU A 288 -6.94 -23.38 -15.89
CA LEU A 288 -5.52 -23.11 -15.65
C LEU A 288 -5.25 -22.57 -14.24
N GLY A 289 -6.27 -22.01 -13.57
CA GLY A 289 -6.17 -21.54 -12.19
C GLY A 289 -5.77 -22.65 -11.22
N GLY A 290 -6.26 -23.88 -11.45
CA GLY A 290 -5.91 -25.05 -10.64
C GLY A 290 -4.42 -25.41 -10.66
N LEU A 291 -3.71 -25.08 -11.75
CA LEU A 291 -2.28 -25.37 -11.90
C LEU A 291 -1.40 -24.38 -11.13
N VAL A 292 -1.82 -23.13 -10.99
CA VAL A 292 -1.04 -22.08 -10.33
C VAL A 292 -1.39 -21.90 -8.86
N LYS A 293 -2.62 -22.26 -8.47
CA LYS A 293 -3.16 -22.10 -7.11
C LYS A 293 -2.24 -22.63 -5.99
N PRO A 294 -1.57 -23.79 -6.10
CA PRO A 294 -0.68 -24.27 -5.04
C PRO A 294 0.51 -23.34 -4.74
N VAL A 295 0.92 -22.52 -5.72
CA VAL A 295 2.08 -21.63 -5.60
C VAL A 295 1.64 -20.21 -5.22
N VAL A 296 0.64 -19.68 -5.91
CA VAL A 296 0.23 -18.26 -5.78
C VAL A 296 -0.97 -18.05 -4.88
N GLY A 297 -1.56 -19.13 -4.35
CA GLY A 297 -2.82 -19.09 -3.64
C GLY A 297 -4.00 -18.85 -4.57
N SER A 298 -5.13 -18.44 -4.01
CA SER A 298 -6.31 -18.00 -4.74
C SER A 298 -6.86 -16.71 -4.14
N PRO A 299 -6.06 -15.63 -4.06
CA PRO A 299 -6.49 -14.41 -3.41
C PRO A 299 -7.64 -13.76 -4.18
N VAL A 300 -8.71 -13.41 -3.46
CA VAL A 300 -9.81 -12.60 -3.98
C VAL A 300 -9.81 -11.28 -3.21
N THR A 301 -9.69 -10.17 -3.95
CA THR A 301 -9.66 -8.82 -3.37
C THR A 301 -10.91 -8.04 -3.76
N TYR A 302 -11.53 -7.44 -2.75
CA TYR A 302 -12.67 -6.56 -2.87
C TYR A 302 -12.25 -5.15 -2.48
N LEU A 303 -12.36 -4.21 -3.41
CA LEU A 303 -12.17 -2.79 -3.14
C LEU A 303 -13.54 -2.11 -3.07
N HIS A 304 -13.79 -1.44 -1.96
CA HIS A 304 -15.05 -0.77 -1.65
C HIS A 304 -14.83 0.69 -1.28
N ARG A 305 -15.86 1.52 -1.49
CA ARG A 305 -16.09 2.69 -0.62
C ARG A 305 -16.58 2.18 0.73
N ALA A 306 -16.17 2.84 1.80
CA ALA A 306 -16.51 2.42 3.15
C ALA A 306 -16.56 3.60 4.13
N VAL A 307 -17.12 3.34 5.30
CA VAL A 307 -17.18 4.28 6.42
C VAL A 307 -16.62 3.60 7.66
N LEU A 308 -15.73 4.30 8.37
CA LEU A 308 -15.15 3.90 9.64
C LEU A 308 -15.80 4.68 10.79
N GLU A 309 -16.37 3.96 11.74
CA GLU A 309 -17.00 4.48 12.95
C GLU A 309 -16.05 4.26 14.16
N ARG A 310 -15.99 5.25 15.04
CA ARG A 310 -15.21 5.26 16.29
C ARG A 310 -16.10 5.86 17.37
N GLU A 311 -16.00 5.34 18.60
CA GLU A 311 -16.79 5.87 19.71
C GLU A 311 -16.51 7.36 19.92
N GLY A 312 -17.58 8.17 20.03
CA GLY A 312 -17.49 9.61 20.26
C GLY A 312 -16.89 10.45 19.12
N LYS A 313 -16.63 9.87 17.93
CA LYS A 313 -16.08 10.58 16.77
C LYS A 313 -16.99 10.52 15.55
N THR A 314 -16.88 11.52 14.69
CA THR A 314 -17.55 11.54 13.39
C THR A 314 -17.11 10.36 12.53
N PRO A 315 -18.03 9.66 11.83
CA PRO A 315 -17.66 8.61 10.90
C PRO A 315 -16.81 9.15 9.74
N VAL A 316 -15.81 8.37 9.35
CA VAL A 316 -14.83 8.78 8.32
C VAL A 316 -15.03 7.94 7.06
N ALA A 317 -15.21 8.61 5.92
CA ALA A 317 -15.32 7.94 4.63
C ALA A 317 -13.94 7.60 4.05
N GLY A 318 -13.83 6.46 3.38
CA GLY A 318 -12.58 6.05 2.74
C GLY A 318 -12.73 4.86 1.81
N LEU A 319 -11.58 4.25 1.51
CA LEU A 319 -11.45 3.04 0.71
C LEU A 319 -11.20 1.85 1.62
N MET A 320 -12.01 0.81 1.52
CA MET A 320 -11.76 -0.46 2.18
C MET A 320 -11.35 -1.51 1.15
N GLU A 321 -10.25 -2.20 1.42
CA GLU A 321 -9.81 -3.37 0.69
C GLU A 321 -9.91 -4.60 1.60
N VAL A 322 -10.61 -5.63 1.15
CA VAL A 322 -10.67 -6.94 1.82
C VAL A 322 -10.07 -7.97 0.88
N THR A 323 -8.99 -8.64 1.30
CA THR A 323 -8.42 -9.77 0.57
C THR A 323 -8.64 -11.04 1.36
N LEU A 324 -9.10 -12.10 0.69
CA LEU A 324 -9.31 -13.43 1.25
C LEU A 324 -8.49 -14.44 0.46
N GLU A 325 -7.93 -15.43 1.14
CA GLU A 325 -7.36 -16.60 0.48
C GLU A 325 -8.50 -17.57 0.12
N GLY A 326 -8.87 -17.63 -1.15
CA GLY A 326 -10.03 -18.36 -1.67
C GLY A 326 -11.38 -17.65 -1.44
N GLU A 327 -12.44 -18.17 -2.05
CA GLU A 327 -13.81 -17.91 -1.57
C GLU A 327 -14.20 -19.05 -0.60
N PRO A 328 -14.75 -18.72 0.58
CA PRO A 328 -15.47 -19.70 1.38
C PRO A 328 -16.78 -20.10 0.69
#